data_AF-A0A1G6ANW9-F1
#
_entry.id   AF-A0A1G6ANW9-F1
#
_cell.length_a   1.000
_cell.length_b   1.000
_cell.length_c   1.000
_cell.angle_alpha   90.00
_cell.angle_beta   90.00
_cell.angle_gamma   90.00
#
_symmetry.space_group_name_H-M   'P 1'
#
loop_
_entity.id
_entity.type
_entity.pdbx_description
1 polymer ?
#
loop_
_entity_poly.entity_id
_entity_poly.type
_entity_poly.pdbx_seq_one_letter_code
_entity_poly.pdbx_strand_id
1 'polypeptide(L)'
;MDNRVEWARANDELVHAVEQLGFPGELGDQVARQLGSPKAMQRMLAYLYNVKPQSAELIVDEMLAICSDVSRWKDKKASEEANARYNEILYYGLGDDE
;
A
#
# COMPACT_ATOMS: atom_id res chain seq x y z
N MET A 1 15.71 -4.08 10.17
CA MET A 1 15.84 -4.14 8.69
C MET A 1 15.66 -2.72 8.18
N ASP A 2 16.48 -2.23 7.26
CA ASP A 2 16.28 -0.90 6.67
C ASP A 2 15.09 -0.94 5.70
N ASN A 3 14.09 -0.09 5.94
CA ASN A 3 12.84 -0.02 5.16
C ASN A 3 13.11 0.30 3.68
N ARG A 4 14.23 0.98 3.39
CA ARG A 4 14.69 1.25 2.01
C ARG A 4 15.16 -0.02 1.30
N VAL A 5 15.82 -0.92 2.02
CA VAL A 5 16.32 -2.18 1.47
C VAL A 5 15.15 -3.13 1.20
N GLU A 6 14.15 -3.17 2.10
CA GLU A 6 12.94 -3.95 1.88
C GLU A 6 12.12 -3.43 0.70
N TRP A 7 12.04 -2.11 0.55
CA TRP A 7 11.40 -1.50 -0.61
C TRP A 7 12.11 -1.87 -1.92
N ALA A 8 13.44 -1.74 -1.98
CA ALA A 8 14.21 -2.06 -3.17
C ALA A 8 14.02 -3.53 -3.59
N ARG A 9 14.11 -4.46 -2.63
CA ARG A 9 13.89 -5.89 -2.90
C ARG A 9 12.48 -6.18 -3.42
N ALA A 10 11.46 -5.60 -2.80
CA ALA A 10 10.08 -5.80 -3.22
C ALA A 10 9.79 -5.16 -4.60
N ASN A 11 10.43 -4.04 -4.91
CA ASN A 11 10.35 -3.40 -6.22
C ASN A 11 11.00 -4.29 -7.30
N ASP A 12 12.22 -4.77 -7.07
CA ASP A 12 12.93 -5.66 -8.00
C ASP A 12 12.12 -6.94 -8.28
N GLU A 13 11.55 -7.54 -7.24
CA GLU A 13 10.74 -8.75 -7.35
C GLU A 13 9.44 -8.50 -8.13
N LEU A 14 8.79 -7.36 -7.89
CA LEU A 14 7.56 -6.98 -8.60
C LEU A 14 7.84 -6.71 -10.08
N VAL A 15 8.91 -5.98 -10.39
CA VAL A 15 9.35 -5.75 -11.76
C VAL A 15 9.60 -7.09 -12.47
N HIS A 16 10.33 -7.98 -11.81
CA HIS A 16 10.62 -9.30 -12.38
C HIS A 16 9.36 -10.14 -12.61
N ALA A 17 8.40 -10.12 -11.67
CA ALA A 17 7.14 -10.84 -11.82
C ALA A 17 6.30 -10.32 -13.01
N VAL A 18 6.30 -9.00 -13.23
CA VAL A 18 5.61 -8.37 -14.37
C VAL A 18 6.30 -8.77 -15.70
N GLU A 19 7.63 -8.80 -15.73
CA GLU A 19 8.39 -9.26 -16.90
C GLU A 19 8.15 -10.74 -17.22
N GLN A 20 8.07 -11.60 -16.18
CA GLN A 20 7.77 -13.03 -16.35
C GLN A 20 6.39 -13.29 -16.97
N LEU A 21 5.44 -12.35 -16.79
CA LEU A 21 4.12 -12.39 -17.42
C LEU A 21 4.11 -11.84 -18.85
N GLY A 22 5.26 -11.36 -19.35
CA GLY A 22 5.43 -10.83 -20.71
C GLY A 22 5.13 -9.34 -20.84
N PHE A 23 5.00 -8.62 -19.73
CA PHE A 23 4.78 -7.18 -19.72
C PHE A 23 6.10 -6.41 -19.55
N PRO A 24 6.16 -5.12 -19.94
CA PRO A 24 7.37 -4.31 -19.75
C PRO A 24 7.72 -4.14 -18.26
N GLY A 25 8.99 -4.27 -17.90
CA GLY A 25 9.46 -4.00 -16.53
C GLY A 25 9.16 -2.58 -16.05
N GLU A 26 9.08 -1.60 -16.97
CA GLU A 26 8.65 -0.23 -16.67
C GLU A 26 7.24 -0.17 -16.07
N LEU A 27 6.33 -1.07 -16.49
CA LEU A 27 5.00 -1.17 -15.88
C LEU A 27 5.13 -1.61 -14.41
N GLY A 28 6.00 -2.58 -14.13
CA GLY A 28 6.30 -3.01 -12.77
C GLY A 28 6.85 -1.88 -11.90
N ASP A 29 7.79 -1.08 -12.43
CA ASP A 29 8.35 0.04 -11.66
C ASP A 29 7.28 1.09 -11.32
N GLN A 30 6.40 1.42 -12.28
CA GLN A 30 5.29 2.35 -12.05
C GLN A 30 4.29 1.81 -11.02
N VAL A 31 3.95 0.51 -11.09
CA VAL A 31 3.08 -0.15 -10.12
C VAL A 31 3.68 -0.10 -8.71
N ALA A 32 4.96 -0.43 -8.56
CA ALA A 32 5.64 -0.38 -7.28
C ALA A 32 5.66 1.04 -6.68
N ARG A 33 5.91 2.08 -7.50
CA ARG A 33 5.87 3.48 -7.07
C ARG A 33 4.50 3.89 -6.57
N GLN A 34 3.42 3.49 -7.26
CA GLN A 34 2.05 3.81 -6.85
C GLN A 34 1.64 3.10 -5.55
N LEU A 35 2.06 1.84 -5.37
CA LEU A 35 1.75 1.07 -4.15
C LEU A 35 2.43 1.65 -2.91
N GLY A 36 3.62 2.26 -3.07
CA GLY A 36 4.25 3.13 -2.07
C GLY A 36 4.71 2.46 -0.77
N SER A 37 4.53 1.14 -0.61
CA SER A 37 5.01 0.40 0.56
C SER A 37 5.36 -1.06 0.21
N PRO A 38 6.35 -1.66 0.89
CA PRO A 38 6.72 -3.07 0.67
C PRO A 38 5.52 -4.01 0.88
N LYS A 39 4.67 -3.74 1.88
CA LYS A 39 3.48 -4.56 2.17
C LYS A 39 2.46 -4.55 1.03
N ALA A 40 2.25 -3.40 0.39
CA ALA A 40 1.36 -3.30 -0.77
C ALA A 40 1.95 -4.01 -2.00
N MET A 41 3.27 -3.93 -2.21
CA MET A 41 3.96 -4.69 -3.27
C MET A 41 3.85 -6.21 -3.05
N GLN A 42 3.97 -6.68 -1.82
CA GLN A 42 3.80 -8.10 -1.49
C GLN A 42 2.38 -8.59 -1.79
N ARG A 43 1.34 -7.77 -1.57
CA ARG A 43 -0.04 -8.09 -2.01
C ARG A 43 -0.12 -8.19 -3.54
N MET A 44 0.50 -7.25 -4.25
CA MET A 44 0.53 -7.26 -5.70
C MET A 44 1.26 -8.49 -6.25
N LEU A 45 2.40 -8.85 -5.68
CA LEU A 45 3.14 -10.07 -6.02
C LEU A 45 2.29 -11.32 -5.83
N ALA A 46 1.58 -11.42 -4.70
CA ALA A 46 0.65 -12.53 -4.47
C ALA A 46 -0.43 -12.60 -5.56
N TYR A 47 -1.00 -11.47 -5.97
CA TYR A 47 -1.95 -11.43 -7.09
C TYR A 47 -1.31 -11.90 -8.40
N LEU A 48 -0.15 -11.36 -8.77
CA LEU A 48 0.54 -11.70 -10.03
C LEU A 48 0.86 -13.19 -10.12
N TYR A 49 1.33 -13.81 -9.03
CA TYR A 49 1.67 -15.23 -9.03
C TYR A 49 0.45 -16.17 -9.06
N ASN A 50 -0.66 -15.78 -8.45
CA ASN A 50 -1.86 -16.62 -8.37
C ASN A 50 -2.77 -16.44 -9.58
N VAL A 51 -3.04 -15.19 -9.96
CA VAL A 51 -4.03 -14.85 -11.00
C VAL A 51 -3.40 -14.90 -12.39
N LYS A 52 -2.11 -14.55 -12.52
CA LYS A 52 -1.38 -14.49 -13.80
C LYS A 52 -2.18 -13.68 -14.85
N PRO A 53 -2.40 -12.38 -14.61
CA PRO A 53 -3.21 -11.54 -15.47
C PRO A 53 -2.70 -11.55 -16.91
N GLN A 54 -3.62 -11.56 -17.87
CA GLN A 54 -3.31 -11.60 -19.32
C GLN A 54 -3.28 -10.22 -19.98
N SER A 55 -3.58 -9.16 -19.23
CA SER A 55 -3.51 -7.78 -19.73
C SER A 55 -2.91 -6.84 -18.70
N ALA A 56 -2.29 -5.76 -19.18
CA ALA A 56 -1.79 -4.68 -18.34
C ALA A 56 -2.94 -3.99 -17.59
N GLU A 57 -4.14 -3.96 -18.15
CA GLU A 57 -5.34 -3.40 -17.53
C GLU A 57 -5.68 -4.11 -16.21
N LEU A 58 -5.62 -5.44 -16.18
CA LEU A 58 -5.88 -6.21 -14.96
C LEU A 58 -4.81 -5.97 -13.88
N ILE A 59 -3.55 -5.78 -14.29
CA ILE A 59 -2.46 -5.42 -13.38
C ILE A 59 -2.72 -4.06 -12.75
N VAL A 60 -3.10 -3.08 -13.56
CA VAL A 60 -3.38 -1.71 -13.11
C VAL A 60 -4.65 -1.66 -12.26
N ASP A 61 -5.69 -2.41 -12.61
CA ASP A 61 -6.94 -2.49 -11.83
C ASP A 61 -6.68 -3.02 -10.43
N GLU A 62 -5.95 -4.13 -10.30
CA GLU A 62 -5.58 -4.67 -8.99
C GLU A 62 -4.70 -3.69 -8.19
N MET A 63 -3.73 -3.04 -8.85
CA MET A 63 -2.92 -2.01 -8.20
C MET A 63 -3.81 -0.90 -7.61
N LEU A 64 -4.80 -0.40 -8.38
CA LEU A 64 -5.74 0.62 -7.90
C LEU A 64 -6.63 0.10 -6.75
N ALA A 65 -7.06 -1.16 -6.81
CA ALA A 65 -7.80 -1.80 -5.73
C ALA A 65 -6.98 -1.85 -4.43
N ILE A 66 -5.71 -2.25 -4.50
CA ILE A 66 -4.79 -2.25 -3.36
C ILE A 66 -4.57 -0.83 -2.84
N CYS A 67 -4.35 0.15 -3.71
CA CYS A 67 -4.20 1.55 -3.31
C CYS A 67 -5.44 2.09 -2.58
N SER A 68 -6.64 1.75 -3.07
CA SER A 68 -7.92 2.11 -2.43
C SER A 68 -8.04 1.53 -1.02
N ASP A 69 -7.70 0.25 -0.84
CA ASP A 69 -7.69 -0.38 0.48
C ASP A 69 -6.72 0.30 1.45
N VAL A 70 -5.51 0.63 0.97
CA VAL A 70 -4.48 1.30 1.78
C VAL A 70 -4.97 2.69 2.21
N SER A 71 -5.60 3.45 1.31
CA SER A 71 -6.16 4.76 1.63
C SER A 71 -7.29 4.66 2.64
N ARG A 72 -8.26 3.75 2.44
CA ARG A 72 -9.35 3.51 3.40
C ARG A 72 -8.85 3.14 4.79
N TRP A 73 -7.79 2.33 4.87
CA TRP A 73 -7.18 1.98 6.14
C TRP A 73 -6.50 3.18 6.82
N LYS A 74 -5.80 4.03 6.06
CA LYS A 74 -5.20 5.27 6.58
C LYS A 74 -6.27 6.24 7.09
N ASP A 75 -7.34 6.43 6.33
CA ASP A 75 -8.45 7.31 6.70
C ASP A 75 -9.14 6.84 7.98
N LYS A 76 -9.37 5.52 8.09
CA LYS A 76 -9.91 4.91 9.30
C LYS A 76 -9.02 5.15 10.50
N LYS A 77 -7.70 4.96 10.37
CA LYS A 77 -6.74 5.23 11.45
C LYS A 77 -6.71 6.70 11.86
N ALA A 78 -6.72 7.61 10.89
CA ALA A 78 -6.76 9.04 11.19
C ALA A 78 -8.04 9.42 11.93
N SER A 79 -9.18 8.82 11.58
CA SER A 79 -10.45 9.00 12.28
C SER A 79 -10.43 8.40 13.68
N GLU A 80 -9.85 7.22 13.88
CA GLU A 80 -9.65 6.61 15.21
C GLU A 80 -8.73 7.46 16.10
N GLU A 81 -7.63 7.99 15.57
CA GLU A 81 -6.72 8.88 16.30
C GLU A 81 -7.41 10.21 16.66
N ALA A 82 -8.21 10.78 15.76
CA ALA A 82 -9.00 11.98 16.03
C ALA A 82 -10.05 11.72 17.13
N ASN A 83 -10.75 10.58 17.07
CA ASN A 83 -11.71 10.18 18.11
C ASN A 83 -11.02 9.88 19.44
N ALA A 84 -9.84 9.26 19.44
CA ALA A 84 -9.07 9.02 20.65
C ALA A 84 -8.65 10.33 21.32
N ARG A 85 -8.14 11.31 20.55
CA ARG A 85 -7.83 12.66 21.06
C ARG A 85 -9.07 13.39 21.57
N TYR A 86 -10.19 13.28 20.86
CA TYR A 86 -11.45 13.87 21.30
C TYR A 86 -11.95 13.23 22.60
N ASN A 87 -11.90 11.90 22.71
CA ASN A 87 -12.25 11.17 23.93
C ASN A 87 -11.30 11.50 25.08
N GLU A 88 -10.01 11.71 24.82
CA GLU A 88 -9.03 12.12 25.82
C GLU A 88 -9.36 13.51 26.39
N ILE A 89 -9.71 14.48 25.53
CA ILE A 89 -10.20 15.81 25.96
C ILE A 89 -11.52 15.71 26.74
N LEU A 90 -12.43 14.82 26.31
CA LEU A 90 -13.71 14.60 26.99
C LEU A 90 -13.56 13.93 28.36
N TYR A 91 -12.60 12.99 28.50
CA TYR A 91 -12.39 12.22 29.73
C TYR A 91 -11.51 12.93 30.76
N TYR A 92 -10.48 13.66 30.30
CA TYR A 92 -9.53 14.34 31.19
C TYR A 92 -9.82 15.84 31.35
N GLY A 93 -10.73 16.40 30.54
CA GLY A 93 -10.97 17.84 30.45
C GLY A 93 -9.82 18.56 29.75
N LEU A 94 -10.10 19.70 29.12
CA LEU A 94 -9.07 20.73 28.98
C LEU A 94 -8.74 21.12 30.43
N GLY A 95 -7.52 20.89 30.89
CA GLY A 95 -7.11 21.33 32.21
C GLY A 95 -7.46 22.81 32.36
N ASP A 96 -8.51 23.11 33.11
CA ASP A 96 -8.69 24.40 33.74
C ASP A 96 -7.62 24.45 34.83
N ASP A 97 -6.42 24.87 34.42
CA ASP A 97 -5.47 25.51 35.31
C ASP A 97 -6.11 26.84 35.75
N GLU A 98 -6.73 26.83 36.93
CA GLU A 98 -6.95 28.01 37.77
C GLU A 98 -6.09 27.91 39.04
#